data_AF-A0A937VIJ7-F1
#
_entry.id   AF-A0A937VIJ7-F1
#
_cell.length_a   1.000
_cell.length_b   1.000
_cell.length_c   1.000
_cell.angle_alpha   90.00
_cell.angle_beta   90.00
_cell.angle_gamma   90.00
#
_symmetry.space_group_name_H-M   'P 1'
#
loop_
_entity.id
_entity.type
_entity.pdbx_description
1 polymer ?
#
loop_
_entity_poly.entity_id
_entity_poly.type
_entity_poly.pdbx_seq_one_letter_code
_entity_poly.pdbx_strand_id
1 'polypeptide(L)'
;KPDLLGMYEGALAEQLVGQELLASRGRPLHYWARAARSSTAEVDYLVDLPDGLHPAEVKSGPSGRLKSLHLFLREYPAASPGYVLSTAPYAELPDQKLVFVPLYYAGALGHHAEAREG
;
A
#
# COMPACT_ATOMS: atom_id res chain seq x y z
N LYS A 1 21.76 -13.58 -12.48
CA LYS A 1 21.47 -12.31 -13.21
C LYS A 1 20.44 -11.55 -12.39
N PRO A 2 20.57 -10.23 -12.18
CA PRO A 2 19.45 -9.46 -11.65
C PRO A 2 18.25 -9.66 -12.59
N ASP A 3 17.09 -9.95 -12.02
CA ASP A 3 15.85 -10.09 -12.77
C ASP A 3 15.35 -8.70 -13.14
N LEU A 4 15.76 -8.24 -14.32
CA LEU A 4 15.39 -6.95 -14.86
C LEU A 4 13.88 -6.86 -15.16
N LEU A 5 13.24 -7.97 -15.55
CA LEU A 5 11.82 -7.96 -15.86
C LEU A 5 10.99 -7.75 -14.59
N GLY A 6 11.32 -8.47 -13.52
CA GLY A 6 10.65 -8.30 -12.23
C GLY A 6 10.76 -6.89 -11.63
N MET A 7 11.90 -6.20 -11.81
CA MET A 7 12.02 -4.80 -11.36
C MET A 7 11.16 -3.83 -12.20
N TYR A 8 11.06 -4.06 -13.52
CA TYR A 8 10.19 -3.25 -14.37
C TYR A 8 8.72 -3.47 -14.03
N GLU A 9 8.32 -4.72 -13.77
CA GLU A 9 6.96 -5.05 -13.33
C GLU A 9 6.60 -4.41 -11.98
N GLY A 10 7.53 -4.40 -11.03
CA GLY A 10 7.35 -3.72 -9.74
C GLY A 10 7.13 -2.21 -9.92
N ALA A 11 8.05 -1.54 -10.62
CA ALA A 11 7.95 -0.10 -10.86
C ALA A 11 6.68 0.28 -11.64
N LEU A 12 6.26 -0.52 -12.62
CA LEU A 12 5.02 -0.30 -13.35
C LEU A 12 3.78 -0.48 -12.46
N ALA A 13 3.80 -1.48 -11.58
CA ALA A 13 2.71 -1.70 -10.63
C ALA A 13 2.59 -0.53 -9.64
N GLU A 14 3.69 -0.05 -9.09
CA GLU A 14 3.73 1.14 -8.22
C GLU A 14 3.20 2.38 -8.96
N GLN A 15 3.68 2.65 -10.17
CA GLN A 15 3.20 3.77 -10.98
C GLN A 15 1.70 3.68 -11.27
N LEU A 16 1.19 2.49 -11.62
CA LEU A 16 -0.25 2.29 -11.84
C LEU A 16 -1.04 2.62 -10.57
N VAL A 17 -0.64 2.06 -9.42
CA VAL A 17 -1.32 2.32 -8.14
C VAL A 17 -1.25 3.81 -7.79
N GLY A 18 -0.10 4.45 -7.94
CA GLY A 18 0.07 5.87 -7.65
C GLY A 18 -0.83 6.77 -8.52
N GLN A 19 -0.92 6.50 -9.82
CA GLN A 19 -1.79 7.27 -10.73
C GLN A 19 -3.27 7.08 -10.39
N GLU A 20 -3.70 5.86 -10.08
CA GLU A 20 -5.08 5.57 -9.68
C GLU A 20 -5.46 6.24 -8.35
N LEU A 21 -4.57 6.22 -7.36
CA LEU A 21 -4.76 6.93 -6.08
C LEU A 21 -4.81 8.45 -6.25
N LEU A 22 -3.97 9.00 -7.13
CA LEU A 22 -3.94 10.43 -7.43
C LEU A 22 -5.20 10.86 -8.17
N ALA A 23 -5.62 10.11 -9.19
CA ALA A 23 -6.79 10.40 -10.00
C ALA A 23 -8.10 10.30 -9.21
N SER A 24 -8.20 9.34 -8.30
CA SER A 24 -9.39 9.10 -7.48
C SER A 24 -9.61 10.13 -6.37
N ARG A 25 -8.54 10.74 -5.82
CA ARG A 25 -8.64 11.67 -4.69
C ARG A 25 -8.36 13.12 -5.02
N GLY A 26 -7.64 13.40 -6.12
CA GLY A 26 -7.11 14.73 -6.41
C GLY A 26 -6.16 15.28 -5.33
N ARG A 27 -5.64 14.42 -4.45
CA ARG A 27 -4.76 14.79 -3.33
C ARG A 27 -3.33 14.26 -3.55
N PRO A 28 -2.30 14.92 -3.01
CA PRO A 28 -0.92 14.44 -3.10
C PRO A 28 -0.76 13.03 -2.55
N LEU A 29 0.10 12.24 -3.20
CA LEU A 29 0.51 10.95 -2.67
C LEU A 29 1.49 11.15 -1.52
N HIS A 30 1.31 10.37 -0.46
CA HIS A 30 2.21 10.34 0.69
C HIS A 30 2.76 8.92 0.87
N TYR A 31 3.95 8.81 1.42
CA TYR A 31 4.62 7.55 1.73
C TYR A 31 5.23 7.65 3.13
N TRP A 32 5.63 6.53 3.70
CA TRP A 32 6.36 6.52 4.98
C TRP A 32 7.74 5.91 4.79
N ALA A 33 8.75 6.58 5.34
CA ALA A 33 10.11 6.06 5.39
C ALA A 33 10.72 6.27 6.76
N ARG A 34 11.55 5.32 7.17
CA ARG A 34 12.33 5.34 8.41
C ARG A 34 13.77 5.00 8.10
N ALA A 35 14.68 5.89 8.50
CA ALA A 35 16.11 5.63 8.50
C ALA A 35 16.61 5.45 9.94
N ALA A 36 17.10 4.25 10.27
CA ALA A 36 17.79 3.96 11.52
C ALA A 36 19.20 3.44 11.22
N ARG A 37 20.12 3.58 12.18
CA ARG A 37 21.55 3.22 12.03
C ARG A 37 21.80 1.80 11.50
N SER A 38 20.86 0.87 11.73
CA SER A 38 20.96 -0.54 11.33
C SER A 38 19.86 -1.02 10.38
N SER A 39 18.92 -0.16 9.96
CA SER A 39 17.82 -0.57 9.09
C SER A 39 17.13 0.62 8.43
N THR A 40 16.86 0.53 7.12
CA THR A 40 15.86 1.36 6.44
C THR A 40 14.56 0.58 6.29
N ALA A 41 13.45 1.30 6.27
CA ALA A 41 12.13 0.76 5.95
C ALA A 41 11.33 1.82 5.21
N GLU A 42 10.53 1.36 4.26
CA GLU A 42 9.69 2.21 3.40
C GLU A 42 8.39 1.48 3.10
N VAL A 43 7.28 2.21 3.16
CA VAL A 43 5.95 1.78 2.70
C VAL A 43 5.58 2.67 1.53
N ASP A 44 5.18 2.07 0.40
CA ASP A 44 4.99 2.75 -0.88
C ASP A 44 4.00 3.91 -0.80
N TYR A 45 2.86 3.70 -0.14
CA TYR A 45 1.81 4.71 -0.02
C TYR A 45 1.17 4.75 1.37
N LEU A 46 0.68 5.92 1.74
CA LEU A 46 -0.28 6.13 2.84
C LEU A 46 -1.61 6.54 2.21
N VAL A 47 -2.67 5.80 2.52
CA VAL A 47 -4.02 6.04 2.02
C VAL A 47 -4.92 6.59 3.13
N ASP A 48 -5.54 7.73 2.86
CA ASP A 48 -6.45 8.41 3.78
C ASP A 48 -7.88 7.91 3.55
N LEU A 49 -8.36 7.06 4.45
CA LEU A 49 -9.70 6.47 4.44
C LEU A 49 -10.57 7.14 5.51
N PRO A 50 -11.91 7.01 5.45
CA PRO A 50 -12.81 7.65 6.42
C PRO A 50 -12.54 7.30 7.89
N ASP A 51 -11.94 6.14 8.15
CA ASP A 51 -11.58 5.64 9.47
C ASP A 51 -10.13 5.95 9.89
N GLY A 52 -9.32 6.50 8.98
CA GLY A 52 -7.99 6.97 9.30
C GLY A 52 -6.98 6.80 8.17
N LEU A 53 -5.70 7.01 8.51
CA LEU A 53 -4.59 6.81 7.61
C LEU A 53 -4.11 5.37 7.67
N HIS A 54 -4.02 4.70 6.52
CA HIS A 54 -3.59 3.31 6.43
C HIS A 54 -2.36 3.16 5.53
N PRO A 55 -1.43 2.25 5.85
CA PRO A 55 -0.29 1.97 4.99
C PRO A 55 -0.70 1.05 3.84
N ALA A 56 -0.16 1.27 2.66
CA ALA A 56 -0.41 0.49 1.46
C ALA A 56 0.93 0.08 0.80
N GLU A 57 1.05 -1.21 0.49
CA GLU A 57 2.19 -1.81 -0.20
C GLU A 57 1.75 -2.37 -1.56
N VAL A 58 2.55 -2.19 -2.60
CA VAL A 58 2.30 -2.67 -3.96
C VAL A 58 3.18 -3.87 -4.27
N LYS A 59 2.57 -4.92 -4.84
CA LYS A 59 3.27 -6.16 -5.18
C LYS A 59 2.89 -6.66 -6.56
N SER A 60 3.87 -6.76 -7.45
CA SER A 60 3.74 -7.41 -8.76
C SER A 60 3.81 -8.95 -8.69
N GLY A 61 4.31 -9.53 -7.58
CA GLY A 61 4.44 -10.98 -7.42
C GLY A 61 4.65 -11.46 -5.97
N PRO A 62 4.92 -12.76 -5.75
CA PRO A 62 5.06 -13.37 -4.41
C PRO A 62 6.34 -12.98 -3.66
N SER A 63 7.21 -12.15 -4.23
CA SER A 63 8.49 -11.79 -3.64
C SER A 63 8.35 -10.74 -2.54
N GLY A 64 8.99 -11.00 -1.40
CA GLY A 64 9.21 -10.02 -0.33
C GLY A 64 8.38 -10.24 0.93
N ARG A 65 9.07 -10.34 2.07
CA ARG A 65 8.44 -10.22 3.40
C ARG A 65 7.98 -8.76 3.55
N LEU A 66 6.74 -8.55 3.97
CA LEU A 66 6.12 -7.23 4.24
C LEU A 66 6.74 -6.54 5.48
N LYS A 67 8.07 -6.55 5.61
CA LYS A 67 8.76 -6.13 6.84
C LYS A 67 8.51 -4.67 7.16
N SER A 68 8.54 -3.80 6.16
CA SER A 68 8.27 -2.37 6.33
C SER A 68 6.84 -2.13 6.77
N LEU A 69 5.87 -2.76 6.09
CA LEU A 69 4.46 -2.68 6.45
C LEU A 69 4.17 -3.18 7.88
N HIS A 70 4.73 -4.33 8.27
CA HIS A 70 4.60 -4.84 9.64
C HIS A 70 5.30 -3.94 10.67
N LEU A 71 6.45 -3.35 10.32
CA LEU A 71 7.13 -2.39 11.18
C LEU A 71 6.26 -1.15 11.40
N PHE A 72 5.68 -0.61 10.32
CA PHE A 72 4.75 0.52 10.38
C PHE A 72 3.56 0.19 11.29
N LEU A 73 2.87 -0.94 11.05
CA LEU A 73 1.70 -1.34 11.85
C LEU A 73 2.02 -1.60 13.33
N ARG A 74 3.27 -1.93 13.64
CA ARG A 74 3.74 -2.04 15.03
C ARG A 74 3.98 -0.68 15.69
N GLU A 75 4.54 0.28 14.96
CA GLU A 75 4.78 1.64 15.45
C GLU A 75 3.48 2.47 15.52
N TYR A 76 2.54 2.21 14.60
CA TYR A 76 1.26 2.91 14.49
C TYR A 76 0.07 1.93 14.49
N PRO A 77 -0.28 1.31 15.65
CA PRO A 77 -1.33 0.30 15.70
C PRO A 77 -2.72 0.77 15.26
N ALA A 78 -3.01 2.07 15.40
CA ALA A 78 -4.27 2.69 14.99
C ALA A 78 -4.43 2.80 13.46
N ALA A 79 -3.35 2.67 12.69
CA ALA A 79 -3.37 2.71 11.23
C ALA A 79 -3.68 1.34 10.58
N SER A 80 -4.18 0.39 11.39
CA SER A 80 -4.58 -0.95 10.93
C SER A 80 -5.97 -0.91 10.29
N PRO A 81 -6.23 -1.68 9.22
CA PRO A 81 -5.32 -2.64 8.60
C PRO A 81 -4.31 -1.99 7.65
N GLY A 82 -3.24 -2.71 7.32
CA GLY A 82 -2.40 -2.40 6.17
C GLY A 82 -2.93 -3.05 4.90
N TYR A 83 -2.91 -2.32 3.79
CA TYR A 83 -3.39 -2.79 2.49
C TYR A 83 -2.22 -3.31 1.64
N VAL A 84 -2.44 -4.42 0.94
CA VAL A 84 -1.48 -4.97 -0.01
C VAL A 84 -2.15 -5.07 -1.37
N LEU A 85 -1.77 -4.19 -2.29
CA LEU A 85 -2.27 -4.16 -3.67
C LEU A 85 -1.45 -5.14 -4.50
N SER A 86 -2.07 -6.18 -5.02
CA SER A 86 -1.35 -7.23 -5.76
C SER A 86 -2.18 -7.91 -6.84
N THR A 87 -1.54 -8.77 -7.62
CA THR A 87 -2.23 -9.65 -8.59
C THR A 87 -2.87 -10.88 -7.93
N ALA A 88 -2.67 -11.08 -6.62
CA ALA A 88 -3.29 -12.17 -5.88
C ALA A 88 -4.80 -11.91 -5.64
N PRO A 89 -5.59 -12.97 -5.39
CA PRO A 89 -6.99 -12.81 -4.96
C PRO A 89 -7.10 -11.99 -3.67
N TYR A 90 -8.27 -11.38 -3.48
CA TYR A 90 -8.62 -10.74 -2.21
C TYR A 90 -8.47 -11.71 -1.04
N ALA A 91 -7.86 -11.25 0.05
CA ALA A 91 -7.74 -12.03 1.27
C ALA A 91 -7.60 -11.11 2.49
N GLU A 92 -8.27 -11.45 3.58
CA GLU A 92 -8.04 -10.83 4.87
C GLU A 92 -7.15 -11.74 5.72
N LEU A 93 -6.12 -11.17 6.34
CA LEU A 93 -5.26 -11.85 7.30
C LEU A 93 -5.33 -11.10 8.64
N PRO A 94 -6.39 -11.30 9.44
CA PRO A 94 -6.62 -10.54 10.67
C PRO A 94 -5.45 -10.63 11.67
N ASP A 95 -4.84 -11.81 11.79
CA ASP A 95 -3.69 -12.05 12.67
C ASP A 95 -2.46 -11.21 12.29
N GLN A 96 -2.33 -10.86 11.01
CA GLN A 96 -1.27 -10.00 10.50
C GLN A 96 -1.70 -8.55 10.36
N LYS A 97 -2.99 -8.24 10.59
CA LYS A 97 -3.60 -6.92 10.35
C LYS A 97 -3.48 -6.46 8.91
N LEU A 98 -3.63 -7.40 7.97
CA LEU A 98 -3.45 -7.14 6.54
C LEU A 98 -4.72 -7.44 5.75
N VAL A 99 -4.97 -6.64 4.72
CA VAL A 99 -5.97 -6.88 3.69
C VAL A 99 -5.29 -6.85 2.33
N PHE A 100 -5.36 -7.97 1.62
CA PHE A 100 -4.91 -8.09 0.24
C PHE A 100 -6.05 -7.67 -0.68
N VAL A 101 -5.78 -6.70 -1.56
CA VAL A 101 -6.73 -6.23 -2.57
C VAL A 101 -6.12 -6.39 -3.96
N PRO A 102 -6.94 -6.69 -4.99
CA PRO A 102 -6.45 -6.73 -6.36
C PRO A 102 -5.86 -5.39 -6.81
N LEU A 103 -4.82 -5.41 -7.64
CA LEU A 103 -4.13 -4.21 -8.13
C LEU A 103 -5.08 -3.20 -8.80
N TYR A 104 -6.07 -3.71 -9.54
CA TYR A 104 -7.10 -2.88 -10.21
C TYR A 104 -8.05 -2.17 -9.24
N TYR A 105 -8.01 -2.49 -7.94
CA TYR A 105 -8.83 -1.85 -6.91
C TYR A 105 -8.23 -0.51 -6.44
N ALA A 106 -7.02 -0.14 -6.88
CA ALA A 106 -6.32 1.06 -6.42
C ALA A 106 -7.16 2.34 -6.48
N GLY A 107 -7.90 2.57 -7.58
CA GLY A 107 -8.76 3.74 -7.72
C GLY A 107 -9.94 3.73 -6.74
N ALA A 108 -10.55 2.57 -6.49
CA ALA A 108 -11.66 2.43 -5.55
C ALA A 108 -11.21 2.59 -4.09
N LEU A 109 -10.01 2.09 -3.74
CA LEU A 109 -9.40 2.34 -2.44
C LEU A 109 -9.24 3.85 -2.16
N GLY A 110 -9.09 4.66 -3.22
CA GLY A 110 -9.08 6.11 -3.18
C GLY A 110 -10.42 6.79 -2.88
N HIS A 111 -11.52 6.26 -3.42
CA HIS A 111 -12.83 6.93 -3.49
C HIS A 111 -13.62 6.98 -2.17
N HIS A 112 -13.24 6.22 -1.14
CA HIS A 112 -14.06 6.12 0.07
C HIS A 112 -14.15 7.41 0.91
N ALA A 113 -13.35 8.45 0.62
CA ALA A 113 -13.33 9.69 1.39
C ALA A 113 -14.52 10.64 1.12
N GLU A 114 -15.18 10.57 -0.04
CA GLU A 114 -16.12 11.61 -0.49
C GLU A 114 -17.61 11.32 -0.20
N ALA A 115 -17.95 10.13 0.31
CA ALA A 115 -19.36 9.73 0.51
C ALA A 115 -20.08 10.44 1.69
N ARG A 116 -19.59 11.58 2.19
CA ARG A 116 -20.15 12.29 3.37
C ARG A 116 -20.43 13.79 3.17
N GLU A 117 -20.27 14.31 1.95
CA GLU A 117 -20.76 15.65 1.62
C GLU A 117 -21.99 15.54 0.71
N GLY A 118 -23.12 15.14 1.31
CA GLY A 118 -24.43 15.05 0.66
C GLY A 118 -25.56 15.10 1.69
#